data_AF-A0AB73IJY9-F1
#
_entry.id   AF-A0AB73IJY9-F1
#
_cell.length_a   1.000
_cell.length_b   1.000
_cell.length_c   1.000
_cell.angle_alpha   90.00
_cell.angle_beta   90.00
_cell.angle_gamma   90.00
#
_symmetry.space_group_name_H-M   'P 1'
#
loop_
_entity.id
_entity.type
_entity.pdbx_description
1 polymer ?
#
loop_
_entity_poly.entity_id
_entity_poly.type
_entity_poly.pdbx_seq_one_letter_code
_entity_poly.pdbx_strand_id
1 'polypeptide(L)'
;MSTEGVPLTQFNDLLWLMAQESGGAVNLRNPKSGARGLYQLLPSQYELNPDGVKSFDNAVEECRGGIRYILGRYHNAASARLAWKANQWI
;
A
#
# COMPACT_ATOMS: atom_id res chain seq x y z
N MET A 1 -6.85 -17.28 -8.34
CA MET A 1 -7.08 -15.83 -8.29
C MET A 1 -6.07 -15.22 -7.32
N SER A 2 -5.49 -14.06 -7.65
CA SER A 2 -4.64 -13.31 -6.71
C SER A 2 -5.48 -12.75 -5.55
N THR A 3 -4.87 -12.58 -4.37
CA THR A 3 -5.52 -12.41 -3.06
C THR A 3 -6.40 -11.16 -2.87
N GLU A 4 -6.55 -10.27 -3.85
CA GLU A 4 -7.50 -9.13 -3.81
C GLU A 4 -8.14 -8.89 -5.19
N GLY A 5 -8.16 -9.89 -6.08
CA GLY A 5 -8.82 -9.79 -7.40
C GLY A 5 -8.16 -8.80 -8.39
N VAL A 6 -6.94 -8.35 -8.11
CA VAL A 6 -6.24 -7.37 -8.96
C VAL A 6 -5.75 -8.02 -10.27
N PRO A 7 -6.07 -7.43 -11.44
CA PRO A 7 -5.52 -7.87 -12.72
C PRO A 7 -3.99 -7.77 -12.76
N LEU A 8 -3.33 -8.75 -13.39
CA LEU A 8 -1.87 -8.76 -13.53
C LEU A 8 -1.30 -7.51 -14.24
N THR A 9 -2.11 -6.84 -15.06
CA THR A 9 -1.74 -5.58 -15.73
C THR A 9 -1.39 -4.45 -14.74
N GLN A 10 -1.86 -4.52 -13.49
CA GLN A 10 -1.56 -3.52 -12.46
C GLN A 10 -0.32 -3.87 -11.61
N PHE A 11 0.28 -5.05 -11.81
CA PHE A 11 1.37 -5.54 -10.96
C PHE A 11 2.57 -4.59 -10.93
N ASN A 12 2.98 -4.08 -12.09
CA ASN A 12 4.15 -3.19 -12.18
C ASN A 12 3.92 -1.84 -11.50
N ASP A 13 2.68 -1.31 -11.53
CA ASP A 13 2.36 -0.06 -10.85
C ASP A 13 2.31 -0.25 -9.33
N LEU A 14 1.77 -1.38 -8.86
CA LEU A 14 1.79 -1.76 -7.45
C LEU A 14 3.24 -1.93 -6.93
N LEU A 15 4.09 -2.64 -7.68
CA LEU A 15 5.50 -2.81 -7.32
C LEU A 15 6.24 -1.46 -7.29
N TRP A 16 5.96 -0.59 -8.27
CA TRP A 16 6.54 0.74 -8.32
C TRP A 16 6.13 1.60 -7.11
N LEU A 17 4.85 1.57 -6.73
CA LEU A 17 4.33 2.28 -5.56
C LEU A 17 4.98 1.76 -4.27
N MET A 18 5.02 0.44 -4.07
CA MET A 18 5.69 -0.16 -2.90
C MET A 18 7.16 0.27 -2.80
N ALA A 19 7.87 0.33 -3.93
CA ALA A 19 9.25 0.79 -3.96
C ALA A 19 9.39 2.26 -3.54
N GLN A 20 8.43 3.13 -3.87
CA GLN A 20 8.44 4.52 -3.42
C GLN A 20 8.09 4.66 -1.93
N GLU A 21 7.08 3.93 -1.47
CA GLU A 21 6.53 4.08 -0.12
C GLU A 21 7.44 3.47 0.95
N SER A 22 7.99 2.27 0.72
CA SER A 22 8.79 1.58 1.73
C SER A 22 10.08 0.95 1.22
N GLY A 23 10.35 1.02 -0.08
CA GLY A 23 11.44 0.24 -0.69
C GLY A 23 11.24 -1.28 -0.57
N GLY A 24 10.01 -1.73 -0.30
CA GLY A 24 9.71 -3.14 -0.03
C GLY A 24 9.98 -3.58 1.42
N ALA A 25 10.32 -2.66 2.33
CA ALA A 25 10.49 -2.98 3.73
C ALA A 25 9.12 -3.21 4.40
N VAL A 26 8.92 -4.43 4.87
CA VAL A 26 7.76 -4.84 5.68
C VAL A 26 7.83 -4.13 7.02
N ASN A 27 6.67 -3.73 7.55
CA ASN A 27 6.55 -3.08 8.84
C ASN A 27 7.31 -1.74 8.98
N LEU A 28 7.78 -1.15 7.88
CA LEU A 28 8.48 0.13 7.92
C LEU A 28 7.56 1.19 8.50
N ARG A 29 8.00 1.86 9.56
CA ARG A 29 7.20 2.89 10.24
C ARG A 29 7.81 4.27 10.06
N ASN A 30 7.03 5.19 9.51
CA ASN A 30 7.38 6.60 9.47
C ASN A 30 7.16 7.22 10.86
N PRO A 31 8.20 7.78 11.51
CA PRO A 31 8.09 8.30 12.88
C PRO A 31 7.27 9.60 12.97
N LYS A 32 7.11 10.34 11.87
CA LYS A 32 6.42 11.64 11.85
C LYS A 32 4.92 11.50 11.62
N SER A 33 4.53 10.76 10.58
CA SER A 33 3.11 10.56 10.23
C SER A 33 2.50 9.36 10.95
N GLY A 34 3.34 8.46 11.47
CA GLY A 34 2.93 7.16 11.94
C GLY A 34 2.54 6.21 10.82
N ALA A 35 2.75 6.56 9.54
CA ALA A 35 2.47 5.67 8.41
C ALA A 35 3.28 4.37 8.53
N ARG A 36 2.72 3.25 8.06
CA ARG A 36 3.33 1.94 8.31
C ARG A 36 3.11 0.93 7.19
N GLY A 37 4.12 0.07 7.01
CA GLY A 37 4.09 -1.10 6.15
C GLY A 37 4.37 -0.82 4.67
N LEU A 38 4.18 -1.84 3.83
CA LEU A 38 4.60 -1.85 2.42
C LEU A 38 4.06 -0.70 1.54
N TYR A 39 2.87 -0.18 1.87
CA TYR A 39 2.26 0.95 1.14
C TYR A 39 2.03 2.18 2.04
N GLN A 40 2.75 2.24 3.18
CA GLN A 40 2.71 3.35 4.13
C GLN A 40 1.29 3.83 4.47
N LEU A 41 0.42 2.91 4.89
CA LEU A 41 -0.91 3.25 5.35
C LEU A 41 -0.82 4.18 6.57
N LEU A 42 -1.65 5.22 6.62
CA LEU A 42 -1.80 6.07 7.80
C LEU A 42 -2.55 5.33 8.91
N PRO A 43 -2.42 5.74 10.19
CA PRO A 43 -3.08 5.07 11.31
C PRO A 43 -4.60 4.89 11.15
N SER A 44 -5.29 5.85 10.53
CA SER A 44 -6.73 5.76 10.25
C SER A 44 -7.12 4.71 9.20
N GLN A 45 -6.13 4.15 8.49
CA GLN A 45 -6.30 3.20 7.39
C GLN A 45 -5.87 1.78 7.77
N TYR A 46 -5.36 1.56 8.98
CA TYR A 46 -4.84 0.26 9.41
C TYR A 46 -5.86 -0.87 9.33
N GLU A 47 -7.13 -0.57 9.58
CA GLU A 47 -8.24 -1.53 9.45
C GLU A 47 -8.48 -2.04 8.02
N LEU A 48 -7.79 -1.49 7.02
CA LEU A 48 -7.78 -2.06 5.67
C LEU A 48 -6.96 -3.34 5.59
N ASN A 49 -5.96 -3.50 6.46
CA ASN A 49 -5.28 -4.79 6.61
C ASN A 49 -6.27 -5.85 7.12
N PRO A 50 -6.10 -7.14 6.75
CA PRO A 50 -6.96 -8.23 7.21
C PRO A 50 -7.21 -8.30 8.72
N ASP A 51 -6.17 -8.06 9.53
CA ASP A 51 -6.23 -8.10 11.00
C ASP A 51 -5.79 -6.75 11.63
N GLY A 52 -6.01 -5.66 10.89
CA GLY A 52 -5.72 -4.30 11.35
C GLY A 52 -4.24 -4.09 11.68
N VAL A 53 -3.96 -3.64 12.91
CA VAL A 53 -2.59 -3.41 13.40
C VAL A 53 -1.80 -4.72 13.57
N LYS A 54 -2.47 -5.87 13.76
CA LYS A 54 -1.78 -7.15 13.95
C LYS A 54 -1.16 -7.69 12.66
N SER A 55 -1.60 -7.18 11.52
CA SER A 55 -1.08 -7.54 10.20
C SER A 55 0.31 -7.00 9.89
N PHE A 56 0.77 -6.00 10.65
CA PHE A 56 2.14 -5.50 10.46
C PHE A 56 3.15 -6.57 10.88
N ASP A 57 4.26 -6.67 10.14
CA ASP A 57 5.21 -7.81 10.10
C ASP A 57 4.78 -8.99 9.22
N ASN A 58 3.56 -8.99 8.67
CA ASN A 58 3.13 -9.93 7.63
C ASN A 58 3.05 -9.24 6.27
N ALA A 59 4.04 -9.50 5.41
CA ALA A 59 4.14 -8.90 4.08
C ALA A 59 2.88 -9.10 3.21
N VAL A 60 2.23 -10.26 3.30
CA VAL A 60 1.04 -10.56 2.50
C VAL A 60 -0.13 -9.71 2.98
N GLU A 61 -0.32 -9.59 4.29
CA GLU A 61 -1.41 -8.81 4.86
C GLU A 61 -1.23 -7.31 4.67
N GLU A 62 0.00 -6.80 4.83
CA GLU A 62 0.34 -5.40 4.51
C GLU A 62 0.09 -5.09 3.02
N CYS A 63 0.45 -6.01 2.12
CA CYS A 63 0.14 -5.89 0.70
C CYS A 63 -1.37 -5.80 0.46
N ARG A 64 -2.17 -6.63 1.13
CA ARG A 64 -3.62 -6.63 0.99
C ARG A 64 -4.23 -5.30 1.45
N GLY A 65 -3.83 -4.78 2.60
CA GLY A 65 -4.31 -3.49 3.08
C GLY A 65 -3.93 -2.34 2.15
N GLY A 66 -2.68 -2.31 1.68
CA GLY A 66 -2.22 -1.32 0.71
C GLY A 66 -2.98 -1.37 -0.62
N ILE A 67 -3.21 -2.57 -1.15
CA ILE A 67 -4.01 -2.77 -2.37
C ILE A 67 -5.45 -2.29 -2.16
N ARG A 68 -6.10 -2.66 -1.04
CA ARG A 68 -7.46 -2.21 -0.73
C ARG A 68 -7.55 -0.69 -0.65
N TYR A 69 -6.56 -0.03 -0.03
CA TYR A 69 -6.48 1.42 -0.01
C TYR A 69 -6.38 2.01 -1.42
N ILE A 70 -5.47 1.49 -2.24
CA ILE A 70 -5.25 1.95 -3.61
C ILE A 70 -6.52 1.82 -4.43
N LEU A 71 -7.20 0.67 -4.37
CA LEU A 71 -8.44 0.43 -5.09
C LEU A 71 -9.60 1.27 -4.55
N GLY A 72 -9.70 1.43 -3.23
CA GLY A 72 -10.76 2.24 -2.61
C GLY A 72 -10.64 3.72 -2.93
N ARG A 73 -9.42 4.27 -2.97
CA ARG A 73 -9.17 5.70 -3.18
C ARG A 73 -8.98 6.09 -4.65
N TYR A 74 -8.27 5.26 -5.42
CA TYR A 74 -7.84 5.60 -6.79
C TYR A 74 -8.45 4.70 -7.86
N HIS A 75 -9.25 3.70 -7.47
CA HIS A 75 -9.90 2.69 -8.32
C HIS A 75 -8.95 1.73 -9.05
N ASN A 76 -7.71 2.12 -9.31
CA ASN A 76 -6.65 1.27 -9.87
C ASN A 76 -5.25 1.80 -9.52
N ALA A 77 -4.22 0.95 -9.65
CA ALA A 77 -2.84 1.27 -9.32
C ALA A 77 -2.20 2.30 -10.27
N ALA A 78 -2.58 2.32 -11.54
CA ALA A 78 -2.05 3.30 -12.49
C ALA A 78 -2.47 4.74 -12.11
N SER A 79 -3.73 4.93 -11.73
CA SER A 79 -4.24 6.19 -11.18
C SER A 79 -3.50 6.60 -9.90
N ALA A 80 -3.27 5.65 -8.98
CA ALA A 80 -2.50 5.91 -7.76
C ALA A 80 -1.06 6.36 -8.06
N ARG A 81 -0.40 5.70 -9.03
CA ARG A 81 0.93 6.08 -9.49
C ARG A 81 0.98 7.48 -10.09
N LEU A 82 -0.02 7.86 -10.90
CA LEU A 82 -0.12 9.21 -11.45
C LEU A 82 -0.31 10.25 -10.34
N ALA A 83 -1.17 9.96 -9.36
CA ALA A 83 -1.38 10.83 -8.21
C ALA A 83 -0.11 10.99 -7.37
N TRP A 84 0.62 9.90 -7.12
CA TRP A 84 1.89 9.95 -6.40
C TRP A 84 2.90 10.85 -7.14
N LYS A 85 3.07 10.65 -8.46
CA LYS A 85 3.98 11.47 -9.28
C LYS A 85 3.62 12.95 -9.26
N ALA A 86 2.34 13.28 -9.22
CA ALA A 86 1.87 14.67 -9.18
C ALA A 86 2.13 15.35 -7.82
N ASN A 87 2.10 14.60 -6.72
CA ASN A 87 2.26 15.15 -5.37
C ASN A 87 3.67 15.00 -4.78
N GLN A 88 4.50 14.10 -5.33
CA GLN A 88 5.86 13.80 -4.88
C GLN A 88 5.96 13.58 -3.35
N TRP A 89 5.11 12.71 -2.81
CA TRP A 89 5.14 12.37 -1.39
C TRP A 89 6.49 11.67 -1.05
N ILE A 90 7.30 12.32 -0.20
CA ILE A 90 8.59 11.85 0.33
C ILE A 90 8.56 11.96 1.86
#